data_AF-A0A0C9SEH2-F1
#
_entry.id   AF-A0A0C9SEH2-F1
#
_cell.length_a   1.000
_cell.length_b   1.000
_cell.length_c   1.000
_cell.angle_alpha   90.00
_cell.angle_beta   90.00
_cell.angle_gamma   90.00
#
_symmetry.space_group_name_H-M   'P 1'
#
loop_
_entity.id
_entity.type
_entity.pdbx_description
1 polymer ?
#
loop_
_entity_poly.entity_id
_entity_poly.type
_entity_poly.pdbx_seq_one_letter_code
_entity_poly.pdbx_strand_id
1 'polypeptide(L)'
;MIFRITLGILCVTICESKGEPSSDRQICKHKECNQLVKQIQAQRGSSKPCENFHDYICGKWNGSQEKPKPLKDKAVKDLADLLDNCSTLTESPNATTKLMNAYMSCTQRDRDLQALKASVRNILKGYNISQWPLQSDAHEQTNGTYQEILKKVGSLPLFPYFISVEKQAPIITMTMPTDFYVSGVDYYYEDCNELAESTNDSEEAYKEFITKSIQLLNNGTKKEEATKAADEIISFEKNISEIASEALLKSEIMNLSSLNEILTEKKNKFRMEEILQKDFRFVNASITGEDKVQVNSLQYYKGVVQ
;
A
#
# COMPACT_ATOMS: atom_id res chain seq x y z
N MET A 1 -63.13 -5.83 -22.07
CA MET A 1 -62.77 -5.47 -20.68
C MET A 1 -61.49 -6.24 -20.33
N ILE A 2 -60.37 -5.97 -20.99
CA ILE A 2 -59.37 -4.92 -20.70
C ILE A 2 -58.98 -4.91 -19.21
N PHE A 3 -57.96 -5.68 -18.87
CA PHE A 3 -56.87 -5.26 -17.99
C PHE A 3 -55.58 -5.92 -18.50
N ARG A 4 -54.91 -5.21 -19.41
CA ARG A 4 -53.54 -5.51 -19.86
C ARG A 4 -52.66 -4.32 -19.44
N ILE A 5 -51.51 -4.66 -18.86
CA ILE A 5 -50.18 -4.12 -19.20
C ILE A 5 -50.12 -2.60 -19.37
N THR A 6 -49.52 -1.89 -18.42
CA THR A 6 -48.64 -0.71 -18.64
C THR A 6 -48.12 -0.20 -17.30
N LEU A 7 -47.13 -0.89 -16.73
CA LEU A 7 -46.17 -0.27 -15.81
C LEU A 7 -44.96 0.14 -16.67
N GLY A 8 -45.20 1.11 -17.55
CA GLY A 8 -44.24 1.66 -18.48
C GLY A 8 -44.78 3.02 -18.89
N ILE A 9 -43.94 4.04 -18.80
CA ILE A 9 -44.23 5.46 -19.06
C ILE A 9 -44.82 6.20 -17.85
N LEU A 10 -43.98 6.43 -16.83
CA LEU A 10 -44.13 7.60 -15.95
C LEU A 10 -42.76 8.19 -15.60
N CYS A 11 -41.91 8.36 -16.62
CA CYS A 11 -40.70 9.19 -16.58
C CYS A 11 -40.56 10.00 -17.89
N VAL A 12 -41.70 10.44 -18.44
CA VAL A 12 -41.75 11.34 -19.60
C VAL A 12 -42.78 12.45 -19.34
N THR A 13 -42.67 13.14 -18.21
CA THR A 13 -43.40 14.40 -17.95
C THR A 13 -42.65 15.32 -16.97
N ILE A 14 -41.32 15.32 -16.99
CA ILE A 14 -40.53 16.42 -16.40
C ILE A 14 -39.59 16.98 -17.47
N CYS A 15 -40.23 17.53 -18.50
CA CYS A 15 -39.73 18.54 -19.42
C CYS A 15 -41.03 19.31 -19.74
N GLU A 16 -41.31 20.52 -19.26
CA GLU A 16 -40.49 21.70 -19.11
C GLU A 16 -40.75 22.31 -17.71
N SER A 17 -39.73 22.47 -16.87
CA SER A 17 -39.79 23.57 -15.90
C SER A 17 -39.48 24.85 -16.67
N LYS A 18 -40.51 25.47 -17.25
CA LYS A 18 -40.43 26.89 -17.60
C LYS A 18 -40.31 27.65 -16.29
N GLY A 19 -39.07 27.86 -15.84
CA GLY A 19 -38.80 28.85 -14.81
C GLY A 19 -39.27 30.19 -15.35
N GLU A 20 -40.32 30.76 -14.77
CA GLU A 20 -40.67 32.15 -15.01
C GLU A 20 -39.43 33.02 -14.75
N PRO A 21 -39.05 33.93 -15.67
CA PRO A 21 -37.89 34.76 -15.47
C PRO A 21 -38.22 35.77 -14.36
N SER A 22 -37.81 35.47 -13.13
CA SER A 22 -37.68 36.50 -12.11
C SER A 22 -36.78 37.61 -12.68
N SER A 23 -37.30 38.83 -12.72
CA SER A 23 -36.69 39.95 -13.46
C SER A 23 -35.48 40.57 -12.75
N ASP A 24 -34.79 39.79 -11.92
CA ASP A 24 -33.49 40.15 -11.37
C ASP A 24 -32.64 38.88 -11.27
N ARG A 25 -32.23 38.36 -12.44
CA ARG A 25 -31.16 37.36 -12.47
C ARG A 25 -29.90 38.08 -12.04
N GLN A 26 -29.51 37.94 -10.77
CA GLN A 26 -28.16 38.27 -10.30
C GLN A 26 -27.15 37.39 -11.07
N ILE A 27 -26.78 37.84 -12.26
CA ILE A 27 -25.73 37.20 -13.06
C ILE A 27 -24.42 37.47 -12.32
N CYS A 28 -23.73 36.41 -11.91
CA CYS A 28 -22.42 36.54 -11.31
C CYS A 28 -21.45 37.18 -12.31
N LYS A 29 -21.01 38.42 -12.04
CA LYS A 29 -20.04 39.16 -12.87
C LYS A 29 -18.61 39.06 -12.34
N HIS A 30 -18.39 38.31 -11.27
CA HIS A 30 -17.05 38.09 -10.70
C HIS A 30 -16.14 37.39 -11.72
N LYS A 31 -14.83 37.65 -11.60
CA LYS A 31 -13.82 37.14 -12.52
C LYS A 31 -13.81 35.62 -12.55
N GLU A 32 -14.01 35.01 -11.40
CA GLU A 32 -14.04 33.57 -11.14
C GLU A 32 -15.21 32.92 -11.89
N CYS A 33 -16.40 33.53 -11.83
CA CYS A 33 -17.57 33.05 -12.58
C CYS A 33 -17.35 33.10 -14.09
N ASN A 34 -16.76 34.19 -14.59
CA ASN A 34 -16.42 34.30 -16.02
C ASN A 34 -15.35 33.30 -16.45
N GLN A 35 -14.37 33.00 -15.59
CA GLN A 35 -13.36 31.98 -15.83
C GLN A 35 -13.97 30.57 -15.87
N LEU A 36 -14.87 30.26 -14.93
CA LEU A 36 -15.57 28.97 -14.88
C LEU A 36 -16.43 28.75 -16.14
N VAL A 37 -17.20 29.76 -16.56
CA VAL A 37 -18.02 29.67 -17.78
C VAL A 37 -17.14 29.42 -19.01
N LYS A 38 -15.99 30.10 -19.14
CA LYS A 38 -15.06 29.88 -20.25
C LYS A 38 -14.51 28.46 -20.26
N GLN A 39 -14.21 27.88 -19.08
CA GLN A 39 -13.74 26.50 -18.98
C GLN A 39 -14.81 25.50 -19.40
N ILE A 40 -16.04 25.65 -18.89
CA ILE A 40 -17.17 24.79 -19.26
C ILE A 40 -17.44 24.86 -20.77
N GLN A 41 -17.42 26.07 -21.35
CA GLN A 41 -17.65 26.24 -22.79
C GLN A 41 -16.54 25.64 -23.66
N ALA A 42 -15.29 25.64 -23.19
CA ALA A 42 -14.17 25.08 -23.92
C ALA A 42 -14.22 23.55 -24.03
N GLN A 43 -14.86 22.88 -23.06
CA GLN A 43 -14.96 21.41 -22.97
C GLN A 43 -16.20 20.85 -23.66
N ARG A 44 -17.21 21.70 -23.84
CA ARG A 44 -18.52 21.38 -24.43
C ARG A 44 -18.41 20.88 -25.88
N GLY A 45 -19.01 19.73 -26.18
CA GLY A 45 -19.18 19.22 -27.54
C GLY A 45 -20.33 19.84 -28.30
N SER A 46 -20.68 19.24 -29.43
CA SER A 46 -21.70 19.76 -30.36
C SER A 46 -23.08 19.12 -30.21
N SER A 47 -23.18 17.98 -29.53
CA SER A 47 -24.46 17.28 -29.33
C SER A 47 -25.42 18.07 -28.47
N LYS A 48 -26.72 17.78 -28.55
CA LYS A 48 -27.72 18.31 -27.60
C LYS A 48 -27.69 17.50 -26.29
N PRO A 49 -28.03 18.13 -25.14
CA PRO A 49 -27.92 17.46 -23.85
C PRO A 49 -28.87 16.28 -23.69
N CYS A 50 -30.04 16.30 -24.35
CA CYS A 50 -31.01 15.20 -24.32
C CYS A 50 -30.71 14.08 -25.33
N GLU A 51 -29.75 14.28 -26.25
CA GLU A 51 -29.36 13.31 -27.28
C GLU A 51 -28.07 12.59 -26.87
N ASN A 52 -27.07 13.35 -26.41
CA ASN A 52 -25.83 12.82 -25.88
C ASN A 52 -25.28 13.80 -24.83
N PHE A 53 -25.69 13.62 -23.57
CA PHE A 53 -25.28 14.48 -22.46
C PHE A 53 -23.77 14.46 -22.24
N HIS A 54 -23.14 13.30 -22.46
CA HIS A 54 -21.69 13.14 -22.34
C HIS A 54 -20.94 13.99 -23.37
N ASP A 55 -21.29 13.93 -24.66
CA ASP A 55 -20.70 14.81 -25.67
C ASP A 55 -21.08 16.28 -25.44
N TYR A 56 -22.31 16.56 -25.01
CA TYR A 56 -22.71 17.92 -24.67
C TYR A 56 -21.79 18.53 -23.61
N ILE A 57 -21.45 17.82 -22.52
CA ILE A 57 -20.59 18.37 -21.46
C ILE A 57 -19.10 18.22 -21.79
N CYS A 58 -18.69 17.07 -22.34
CA CYS A 58 -17.29 16.64 -22.44
C CYS A 58 -16.81 16.43 -23.89
N GLY A 59 -17.59 16.74 -24.92
CA GLY A 59 -17.28 16.34 -26.30
C GLY A 59 -16.03 16.94 -26.92
N LYS A 60 -15.51 18.04 -26.35
CA LYS A 60 -14.19 18.60 -26.69
C LYS A 60 -13.17 18.38 -25.58
N TRP A 61 -13.58 17.79 -24.47
CA TRP A 61 -12.70 17.40 -23.39
C TRP A 61 -11.95 16.14 -23.83
N ASN A 62 -10.65 16.27 -24.02
CA ASN A 62 -9.81 15.24 -24.63
C ASN A 62 -8.97 14.47 -23.60
N GLY A 63 -9.36 14.48 -22.31
CA GLY A 63 -8.57 13.93 -21.20
C GLY A 63 -7.27 14.71 -20.93
N SER A 64 -6.52 15.11 -21.97
CA SER A 64 -5.23 15.80 -21.88
C SER A 64 -5.28 17.24 -21.33
N GLN A 65 -6.47 17.88 -21.30
CA GLN A 65 -6.67 19.14 -20.57
C GLN A 65 -6.82 18.95 -19.06
N GLU A 66 -7.18 17.74 -18.67
CA GLU A 66 -6.96 17.18 -17.35
C GLU A 66 -5.69 16.31 -17.43
N LYS A 67 -4.55 16.92 -17.79
CA LYS A 67 -3.32 16.51 -17.07
C LYS A 67 -3.75 16.52 -15.61
N PRO A 68 -3.69 15.41 -14.84
CA PRO A 68 -4.16 15.36 -13.46
C PRO A 68 -3.66 16.62 -12.77
N LYS A 69 -4.56 17.60 -12.64
CA LYS A 69 -4.10 18.96 -12.43
C LYS A 69 -3.60 19.02 -11.00
N PRO A 70 -2.54 19.82 -10.81
CA PRO A 70 -1.45 19.64 -9.89
C PRO A 70 -1.87 20.08 -8.51
N LEU A 71 -2.99 19.57 -7.98
CA LEU A 71 -3.40 19.87 -6.62
C LEU A 71 -2.41 19.22 -5.65
N LYS A 72 -1.98 17.98 -5.96
CA LYS A 72 -0.83 17.36 -5.31
C LYS A 72 0.45 18.14 -5.62
N ASP A 73 0.82 18.38 -6.88
CA ASP A 73 2.13 19.00 -7.16
C ASP A 73 2.22 20.46 -6.71
N LYS A 74 1.14 21.23 -6.81
CA LYS A 74 1.07 22.59 -6.26
C LYS A 74 1.03 22.56 -4.75
N ALA A 75 0.26 21.69 -4.10
CA ALA A 75 0.31 21.60 -2.64
C ALA A 75 1.69 21.12 -2.14
N VAL A 76 2.32 20.19 -2.84
CA VAL A 76 3.68 19.72 -2.59
C VAL A 76 4.68 20.84 -2.82
N LYS A 77 4.53 21.61 -3.89
CA LYS A 77 5.38 22.78 -4.18
C LYS A 77 5.18 23.88 -3.15
N ASP A 78 3.94 24.27 -2.87
CA ASP A 78 3.62 25.29 -1.86
C ASP A 78 4.14 24.84 -0.49
N LEU A 79 4.06 23.55 -0.16
CA LEU A 79 4.65 22.98 1.07
C LEU A 79 6.19 23.00 1.04
N ALA A 80 6.81 22.63 -0.08
CA ALA A 80 8.26 22.69 -0.25
C ALA A 80 8.76 24.13 -0.13
N ASP A 81 8.14 25.07 -0.82
CA ASP A 81 8.44 26.51 -0.76
C ASP A 81 8.27 27.04 0.68
N LEU A 82 7.25 26.58 1.42
CA LEU A 82 7.08 26.94 2.84
C LEU A 82 8.22 26.38 3.70
N LEU A 83 8.63 25.13 3.49
CA LEU A 83 9.64 24.46 4.29
C LEU A 83 11.07 24.93 3.96
N ASP A 84 11.36 25.27 2.70
CA ASP A 84 12.63 25.83 2.24
C ASP A 84 12.88 27.23 2.82
N ASN A 85 11.82 28.01 3.02
CA ASN A 85 11.92 29.38 3.55
C ASN A 85 12.00 29.44 5.08
N CYS A 86 11.89 28.31 5.77
CA CYS A 86 11.97 28.28 7.23
C CYS A 86 13.43 28.17 7.70
N SER A 87 13.96 29.22 8.31
CA SER A 87 15.27 29.19 9.00
C SER A 87 15.22 28.33 10.27
N THR A 88 16.30 27.59 10.56
CA THR A 88 16.42 26.67 11.69
C THR A 88 16.03 27.32 13.03
N LEU A 89 14.86 26.98 13.55
CA LEU A 89 14.41 27.42 14.87
C LEU A 89 15.09 26.55 15.93
N THR A 90 15.97 27.19 16.71
CA THR A 90 16.87 26.58 17.70
C THR A 90 16.20 26.32 19.06
N GLU A 91 14.87 26.39 19.15
CA GLU A 91 14.16 26.14 20.40
C GLU A 91 13.29 24.87 20.31
N SER A 92 13.35 24.09 21.40
CA SER A 92 12.52 22.93 21.78
C SER A 92 11.71 22.27 20.64
N PRO A 93 11.96 20.98 20.30
CA PRO A 93 11.36 20.34 19.13
C PRO A 93 9.83 20.20 19.24
N ASN A 94 9.11 21.19 18.72
CA ASN A 94 7.69 21.12 18.46
C ASN A 94 7.41 20.40 17.12
N ALA A 95 6.14 20.17 16.80
CA ALA A 95 5.75 19.44 15.58
C ALA A 95 6.32 20.09 14.30
N THR A 96 6.33 21.42 14.22
CA THR A 96 6.85 22.19 13.09
C THR A 96 8.36 21.99 12.92
N THR A 97 9.13 22.10 14.00
CA THR A 97 10.59 21.88 13.98
C THR A 97 10.93 20.44 13.54
N LYS A 98 10.15 19.44 13.98
CA LYS A 98 10.33 18.04 13.54
C LYS A 98 10.05 17.87 12.04
N LEU A 99 8.99 18.48 11.52
CA LEU A 99 8.65 18.44 10.10
C LEU A 99 9.75 19.11 9.25
N MET A 100 10.22 20.29 9.64
CA MET A 100 11.31 20.99 8.97
C MET A 100 12.60 20.16 8.94
N ASN A 101 12.99 19.59 10.09
CA ASN A 101 14.18 18.76 10.17
C ASN A 101 14.07 17.49 9.30
N ALA A 102 12.89 16.86 9.27
CA ALA A 102 12.65 15.70 8.40
C ALA A 102 12.75 16.08 6.92
N TYR A 103 12.17 17.22 6.53
CA TYR A 103 12.24 17.75 5.17
C TYR A 103 13.67 18.03 4.73
N MET A 104 14.43 18.85 5.50
CA MET A 104 15.84 19.15 5.20
C MET A 104 16.68 17.88 5.15
N SER A 105 16.45 16.93 6.07
CA SER A 105 17.14 15.64 6.05
C SER A 105 16.81 14.78 4.84
N CYS A 106 15.68 15.01 4.16
CA CYS A 106 15.30 14.30 2.94
C CYS A 106 15.88 14.97 1.69
N THR A 107 15.85 16.31 1.64
CA THR A 107 16.19 17.09 0.43
C THR A 107 17.66 17.52 0.34
N GLN A 108 18.33 17.73 1.47
CA GLN A 108 19.69 18.28 1.53
C GLN A 108 20.77 17.20 1.74
N ARG A 109 20.41 15.92 1.84
CA ARG A 109 21.41 14.85 1.99
C ARG A 109 22.17 14.66 0.68
N ASP A 110 23.47 14.94 0.75
CA ASP A 110 24.44 14.48 -0.24
C ASP A 110 24.34 12.97 -0.44
N ARG A 111 24.57 12.52 -1.68
CA ARG A 111 24.55 11.10 -2.09
C ARG A 111 25.79 10.36 -1.59
N ASP A 112 26.11 10.48 -0.30
CA ASP A 112 27.17 9.69 0.33
C ASP A 112 26.71 8.22 0.38
N LEU A 113 27.24 7.46 -0.57
CA LEU A 113 26.97 6.03 -0.70
C LEU A 113 27.37 5.25 0.56
N GLN A 114 28.43 5.64 1.27
CA GLN A 114 28.86 4.96 2.49
C GLN A 114 27.93 5.26 3.65
N ALA A 115 27.53 6.51 3.81
CA ALA A 115 26.54 6.90 4.82
C ALA A 115 25.18 6.21 4.58
N LEU A 116 24.78 6.08 3.31
CA LEU A 116 23.57 5.34 2.92
C LEU A 116 23.69 3.85 3.29
N LYS A 117 24.78 3.19 2.88
CA LYS A 117 25.03 1.77 3.23
C LYS A 117 25.04 1.55 4.74
N ALA A 118 25.71 2.42 5.49
CA ALA A 118 25.74 2.36 6.95
C ALA A 118 24.34 2.51 7.56
N SER A 119 23.54 3.45 7.04
CA SER A 119 22.16 3.67 7.48
C SER A 119 21.29 2.43 7.26
N VAL A 120 21.33 1.83 6.07
CA VAL A 120 20.57 0.60 5.77
C VAL A 120 21.03 -0.56 6.67
N ARG A 121 22.34 -0.76 6.86
CA ARG A 121 22.85 -1.80 7.77
C ARG A 121 22.40 -1.59 9.22
N ASN A 122 22.33 -0.35 9.68
CA ASN A 122 21.83 -0.03 11.02
C ASN A 122 20.35 -0.37 11.17
N ILE A 123 19.54 -0.12 10.13
CA ILE A 123 18.13 -0.53 10.10
C ILE A 123 18.03 -2.06 10.18
N LEU A 124 18.74 -2.78 9.30
CA LEU A 124 18.75 -4.25 9.31
C LEU A 124 19.19 -4.83 10.66
N LYS A 125 20.17 -4.22 11.31
CA LYS A 125 20.59 -4.57 12.68
C LYS A 125 19.48 -4.38 13.70
N GLY A 126 18.72 -3.28 13.62
CA GLY A 126 17.57 -3.03 14.49
C GLY A 126 16.47 -4.09 14.36
N TYR A 127 16.32 -4.69 13.18
CA TYR A 127 15.38 -5.79 12.92
C TYR A 127 15.99 -7.18 13.15
N ASN A 128 17.20 -7.30 13.71
CA ASN A 128 17.92 -8.56 13.92
C ASN A 128 18.20 -9.35 12.62
N ILE A 129 18.33 -8.65 11.49
CA ILE A 129 18.61 -9.21 10.16
C ILE A 129 19.87 -8.59 9.53
N SER A 130 20.84 -8.19 10.36
CA SER A 130 22.09 -7.56 9.90
C SER A 130 22.94 -8.44 8.99
N GLN A 131 22.70 -9.75 9.00
CA GLN A 131 23.38 -10.72 8.16
C GLN A 131 22.71 -10.89 6.79
N TRP A 132 21.67 -10.12 6.45
CA TRP A 132 20.99 -10.23 5.17
C TRP A 132 21.77 -9.56 4.01
N PRO A 133 21.88 -10.23 2.84
CA PRO A 133 21.61 -11.65 2.64
C PRO A 133 22.73 -12.52 3.24
N LEU A 134 22.37 -13.71 3.71
CA LEU A 134 23.35 -14.68 4.22
C LEU A 134 24.26 -15.10 3.07
N GLN A 135 25.57 -14.90 3.24
CA GLN A 135 26.55 -15.39 2.28
C GLN A 135 26.85 -16.86 2.54
N SER A 136 27.21 -17.59 1.47
CA SER A 136 27.58 -19.00 1.49
C SER A 136 28.83 -19.31 2.34
N ASP A 137 29.66 -18.31 2.62
CA ASP A 137 30.89 -18.40 3.42
C ASP A 137 30.71 -17.90 4.87
N ALA A 138 29.49 -17.51 5.27
CA ALA A 138 29.20 -17.20 6.65
C ALA A 138 29.38 -18.47 7.52
N HIS A 139 30.51 -18.52 8.23
CA HIS A 139 30.91 -19.62 9.12
C HIS A 139 29.91 -19.92 10.25
N GLU A 140 28.93 -19.04 10.47
CA GLU A 140 27.77 -19.30 11.30
C GLU A 140 26.60 -19.70 10.41
N GLN A 141 26.55 -20.96 9.99
CA GLN A 141 25.26 -21.58 9.74
C GLN A 141 24.49 -21.47 11.06
N THR A 142 23.55 -20.53 11.10
CA THR A 142 22.60 -20.46 12.20
C THR A 142 21.89 -21.81 12.21
N ASN A 143 22.27 -22.68 13.15
CA ASN A 143 21.65 -24.00 13.39
C ASN A 143 20.19 -23.87 13.88
N GLY A 144 19.53 -22.76 13.55
CA GLY A 144 18.18 -22.43 13.98
C GLY A 144 17.17 -22.71 12.89
N THR A 145 15.98 -23.12 13.31
CA THR A 145 14.86 -23.33 12.39
C THR A 145 14.26 -21.99 11.96
N TYR A 146 13.47 -21.96 10.89
CA TYR A 146 12.80 -20.72 10.44
C TYR A 146 11.92 -20.10 11.56
N GLN A 147 11.37 -20.93 12.45
CA GLN A 147 10.61 -20.46 13.61
C GLN A 147 11.49 -19.66 14.60
N GLU A 148 12.75 -20.01 14.77
CA GLU A 148 13.67 -19.24 15.61
C GLU A 148 14.03 -17.90 14.97
N ILE A 149 14.09 -17.84 13.64
CA ILE A 149 14.23 -16.60 12.89
C ILE A 149 13.00 -15.72 13.15
N LEU A 150 11.78 -16.25 12.96
CA LEU A 150 10.54 -15.52 13.19
C LEU A 150 10.40 -14.96 14.62
N LYS A 151 10.86 -15.69 15.65
CA LYS A 151 10.87 -15.18 17.04
C LYS A 151 11.79 -13.97 17.22
N LYS A 152 12.87 -13.86 16.43
CA LYS A 152 13.83 -12.75 16.49
C LYS A 152 13.38 -11.56 15.64
N VAL A 153 12.85 -11.82 14.45
CA VAL A 153 12.53 -10.78 13.46
C VAL A 153 11.09 -10.28 13.58
N GLY A 154 10.18 -11.07 14.15
CA GLY A 154 8.76 -10.76 14.27
C GLY A 154 7.91 -11.44 13.21
N SER A 155 6.64 -11.04 13.17
CA SER A 155 5.64 -11.68 12.31
C SER A 155 5.67 -11.17 10.86
N LEU A 156 6.05 -9.91 10.66
CA LEU A 156 6.09 -9.28 9.34
C LEU A 156 7.33 -9.69 8.53
N PRO A 157 7.21 -9.84 7.19
CA PRO A 157 6.01 -9.62 6.39
C PRO A 157 5.06 -10.84 6.27
N LEU A 158 5.47 -12.03 6.74
CA LEU A 158 4.74 -13.30 6.50
C LEU A 158 3.39 -13.40 7.21
N PHE A 159 3.28 -12.86 8.42
CA PHE A 159 2.07 -12.92 9.23
C PHE A 159 1.66 -11.49 9.61
N PRO A 160 1.08 -10.73 8.67
CA PRO A 160 0.64 -9.37 8.94
C PRO A 160 -0.49 -9.36 9.95
N TYR A 161 -0.42 -8.40 10.86
CA TYR A 161 -1.48 -8.16 11.84
C TYR A 161 -1.60 -6.67 12.13
N PHE A 162 -2.76 -6.28 12.64
CA PHE A 162 -3.02 -4.94 13.15
C PHE A 162 -3.96 -5.04 14.34
N ILE A 163 -4.07 -3.95 15.10
CA ILE A 163 -5.06 -3.84 16.16
C ILE A 163 -6.32 -3.24 15.56
N SER A 164 -7.40 -4.03 15.47
CA SER A 164 -8.71 -3.50 15.08
C SER A 164 -9.46 -3.03 16.32
N VAL A 165 -10.19 -1.92 16.17
CA VAL A 165 -11.03 -1.34 17.22
C VAL A 165 -12.48 -1.50 16.77
N GLU A 166 -12.95 -2.73 16.62
CA GLU A 166 -14.35 -2.97 16.27
C GLU A 166 -15.23 -2.89 17.52
N LYS A 167 -15.98 -1.79 17.63
CA LYS A 167 -17.16 -1.49 18.46
C LYS A 167 -17.10 -1.68 19.98
N GLN A 168 -16.14 -2.39 20.59
CA GLN A 168 -16.06 -2.51 22.07
C GLN A 168 -14.64 -2.59 22.63
N ALA A 169 -13.78 -3.49 22.16
CA ALA A 169 -12.42 -3.69 22.69
C ALA A 169 -11.41 -3.89 21.55
N PRO A 170 -10.16 -3.41 21.70
CA PRO A 170 -9.11 -3.65 20.73
C PRO A 170 -8.83 -5.15 20.64
N ILE A 171 -8.79 -5.69 19.42
CA ILE A 171 -8.46 -7.09 19.15
C ILE A 171 -7.32 -7.18 18.15
N ILE A 172 -6.44 -8.16 18.34
CA ILE A 172 -5.38 -8.46 17.39
C ILE A 172 -6.04 -9.11 16.18
N THR A 173 -6.03 -8.43 15.04
CA THR A 173 -6.55 -8.93 13.77
C THR A 173 -5.39 -9.34 12.88
N MET A 174 -5.32 -10.63 12.64
CA MET A 174 -4.31 -11.31 11.84
C MET A 174 -4.84 -11.49 10.41
N THR A 175 -4.03 -11.19 9.40
CA THR A 175 -4.41 -11.23 7.97
C THR A 175 -3.34 -11.93 7.13
N MET A 176 -3.56 -12.05 5.83
CA MET A 176 -2.56 -12.53 4.88
C MET A 176 -2.01 -11.36 4.05
N PRO A 177 -0.78 -11.48 3.51
CA PRO A 177 -0.24 -10.52 2.55
C PRO A 177 -1.14 -10.41 1.31
N THR A 178 -1.34 -9.19 0.83
CA THR A 178 -2.07 -8.92 -0.44
C THR A 178 -1.12 -8.80 -1.63
N ASP A 179 0.10 -8.28 -1.39
CA ASP A 179 1.08 -7.93 -2.43
C ASP A 179 2.46 -8.49 -2.07
N PHE A 180 2.56 -9.80 -1.87
CA PHE A 180 3.80 -10.46 -1.43
C PHE A 180 4.77 -10.77 -2.57
N TYR A 181 4.27 -10.81 -3.80
CA TYR A 181 5.04 -11.07 -5.01
C TYR A 181 4.80 -9.96 -6.02
N VAL A 182 5.83 -9.62 -6.80
CA VAL A 182 5.72 -8.62 -7.87
C VAL A 182 4.67 -9.07 -8.88
N SER A 183 3.60 -8.29 -9.01
CA SER A 183 2.64 -8.44 -10.09
C SER A 183 2.73 -7.21 -10.97
N GLY A 184 2.76 -7.39 -12.29
CA GLY A 184 2.78 -6.29 -13.27
C GLY A 184 1.46 -5.49 -13.31
N VAL A 185 0.58 -5.67 -12.33
CA VAL A 185 -0.71 -4.99 -12.22
C VAL A 185 -0.59 -3.96 -11.11
N ASP A 186 -0.13 -2.77 -11.47
CA ASP A 186 -0.20 -1.62 -10.59
C ASP A 186 -1.68 -1.23 -10.42
N TYR A 187 -2.33 -1.72 -9.36
CA TYR A 187 -3.75 -1.46 -9.06
C TYR A 187 -4.07 0.01 -8.76
N TYR A 188 -3.09 0.92 -8.84
CA TYR A 188 -3.21 2.29 -8.34
C TYR A 188 -3.52 3.36 -9.39
N TYR A 189 -3.63 3.01 -10.67
CA TYR A 189 -4.10 3.94 -11.70
C TYR A 189 -5.19 3.28 -12.56
N GLU A 190 -6.45 3.63 -12.28
CA GLU A 190 -7.63 3.34 -13.12
C GLU A 190 -7.57 4.02 -14.50
N ASP A 191 -6.46 4.66 -14.86
CA ASP A 191 -6.32 5.41 -16.10
C ASP A 191 -4.96 5.12 -16.72
N CYS A 192 -4.87 4.00 -17.45
CA CYS A 192 -4.01 3.87 -18.63
C CYS A 192 -4.36 2.58 -19.38
N ASN A 193 -4.79 2.73 -20.64
CA ASN A 193 -4.75 1.70 -21.68
C ASN A 193 -3.30 1.27 -22.04
N GLU A 194 -2.34 1.41 -21.12
CA GLU A 194 -1.02 0.84 -21.29
C GLU A 194 -1.12 -0.63 -20.90
N LEU A 195 -1.10 -1.44 -21.96
CA LEU A 195 -0.88 -2.88 -21.98
C LEU A 195 -0.20 -3.34 -20.69
N ALA A 196 -0.87 -4.24 -19.97
CA ALA A 196 -0.25 -5.04 -18.92
C ALA A 196 1.15 -5.44 -19.40
N GLU A 197 2.19 -4.84 -18.83
CA GLU A 197 3.55 -5.31 -19.05
C GLU A 197 3.55 -6.79 -18.69
N SER A 198 4.23 -7.59 -19.51
CA SER A 198 4.21 -9.03 -19.30
C SER A 198 4.74 -9.28 -17.89
N THR A 199 4.11 -10.18 -17.13
CA THR A 199 4.54 -10.51 -15.77
C THR A 199 6.03 -10.91 -15.71
N ASN A 200 6.59 -11.35 -16.84
CA ASN A 200 7.99 -11.67 -17.00
C ASN A 200 8.90 -10.43 -16.95
N ASP A 201 8.52 -9.31 -17.54
CA ASP A 201 9.32 -8.08 -17.54
C ASP A 201 9.41 -7.48 -16.12
N SER A 202 8.30 -7.48 -15.38
CA SER A 202 8.26 -7.03 -13.98
C SER A 202 9.07 -7.96 -13.06
N GLU A 203 9.02 -9.27 -13.30
CA GLU A 203 9.80 -10.26 -12.54
C GLU A 203 11.31 -10.10 -12.80
N GLU A 204 11.71 -9.91 -14.05
CA GLU A 204 13.12 -9.68 -14.42
C GLU A 204 13.65 -8.39 -13.79
N ALA A 205 12.88 -7.29 -13.82
CA ALA A 205 13.22 -6.04 -13.17
C ALA A 205 13.35 -6.21 -11.64
N TYR A 206 12.43 -6.96 -11.02
CA TYR A 206 12.47 -7.25 -9.59
C TYR A 206 13.67 -8.12 -9.19
N LYS A 207 14.00 -9.13 -10.00
CA LYS A 207 15.21 -9.93 -9.85
C LYS A 207 16.47 -9.07 -9.93
N GLU A 208 16.52 -8.15 -10.88
CA GLU A 208 17.63 -7.21 -11.01
C GLU A 208 17.74 -6.29 -9.78
N PHE A 209 16.60 -5.79 -9.29
CA PHE A 209 16.53 -4.96 -8.09
C PHE A 209 17.07 -5.69 -6.84
N ILE A 210 16.65 -6.93 -6.58
CA ILE A 210 17.15 -7.73 -5.46
C ILE A 210 18.66 -7.96 -5.63
N THR A 211 19.10 -8.38 -6.81
CA THR A 211 20.51 -8.67 -7.11
C THR A 211 21.40 -7.44 -6.83
N LYS A 212 21.01 -6.27 -7.33
CA LYS A 212 21.74 -5.01 -7.10
C LYS A 212 21.72 -4.58 -5.63
N SER A 213 20.62 -4.81 -4.92
CA SER A 213 20.50 -4.51 -3.49
C SER A 213 21.46 -5.37 -2.65
N ILE A 214 21.58 -6.66 -2.98
CA ILE A 214 22.55 -7.57 -2.36
C ILE A 214 23.98 -7.08 -2.59
N GLN A 215 24.34 -6.77 -3.83
CA GLN A 215 25.68 -6.26 -4.18
C GLN A 215 25.98 -4.90 -3.54
N LEU A 216 24.97 -4.05 -3.38
CA LEU A 216 25.10 -2.75 -2.73
C LEU A 216 25.48 -2.94 -1.25
N LEU A 217 24.79 -3.83 -0.55
CA LEU A 217 24.99 -4.05 0.88
C LEU A 217 26.18 -4.95 1.19
N ASN A 218 26.62 -5.75 0.22
CA ASN A 218 27.73 -6.67 0.39
C ASN A 218 28.73 -6.56 -0.77
N ASN A 219 29.77 -5.74 -0.57
CA ASN A 219 30.78 -5.45 -1.59
C ASN A 219 31.59 -6.70 -2.06
N GLY A 220 31.48 -7.84 -1.37
CA GLY A 220 32.20 -9.07 -1.70
C GLY A 220 31.36 -10.14 -2.42
N THR A 221 30.04 -10.01 -2.46
CA THR A 221 29.16 -11.04 -3.06
C THR A 221 29.29 -11.04 -4.57
N LYS A 222 29.57 -12.21 -5.15
CA LYS A 222 29.62 -12.38 -6.60
C LYS A 222 28.23 -12.17 -7.20
N LYS A 223 28.17 -11.65 -8.43
CA LYS A 223 26.90 -11.42 -9.12
C LYS A 223 26.08 -12.71 -9.22
N GLU A 224 26.73 -13.83 -9.49
CA GLU A 224 26.12 -15.14 -9.64
C GLU A 224 25.47 -15.61 -8.33
N GLU A 225 26.13 -15.40 -7.19
CA GLU A 225 25.59 -15.72 -5.85
C GLU A 225 24.40 -14.82 -5.51
N ALA A 226 24.51 -13.52 -5.78
CA ALA A 226 23.41 -12.56 -5.59
C ALA A 226 22.19 -12.87 -6.47
N THR A 227 22.43 -13.28 -7.72
CA THR A 227 21.37 -13.66 -8.66
C THR A 227 20.68 -14.94 -8.21
N LYS A 228 21.44 -15.93 -7.73
CA LYS A 228 20.89 -17.17 -7.18
C LYS A 228 20.01 -16.89 -5.95
N ALA A 229 20.47 -16.05 -5.04
CA ALA A 229 19.67 -15.64 -3.88
C ALA A 229 18.38 -14.91 -4.30
N ALA A 230 18.45 -14.06 -5.34
CA ALA A 230 17.26 -13.40 -5.88
C ALA A 230 16.25 -14.41 -6.45
N ASP A 231 16.71 -15.43 -7.17
CA ASP A 231 15.85 -16.51 -7.68
C ASP A 231 15.18 -17.31 -6.56
N GLU A 232 15.93 -17.64 -5.50
CA GLU A 232 15.42 -18.34 -4.32
C GLU A 232 14.37 -17.50 -3.57
N ILE A 233 14.59 -16.18 -3.43
CA ILE A 233 13.63 -15.24 -2.83
C ILE A 233 12.35 -15.17 -3.66
N ILE A 234 12.46 -14.98 -4.98
CA ILE A 234 11.30 -14.89 -5.88
C ILE A 234 10.49 -16.19 -5.85
N SER A 235 11.16 -17.35 -5.89
CA SER A 235 10.48 -18.64 -5.79
C SER A 235 9.74 -18.81 -4.47
N PHE A 236 10.33 -18.34 -3.37
CA PHE A 236 9.68 -18.35 -2.06
C PHE A 236 8.45 -17.42 -2.03
N GLU A 237 8.58 -16.19 -2.52
CA GLU A 237 7.48 -15.21 -2.58
C GLU A 237 6.31 -15.66 -3.46
N LYS A 238 6.60 -16.31 -4.59
CA LYS A 238 5.58 -16.93 -5.46
C LYS A 238 4.77 -17.99 -4.71
N ASN A 239 5.46 -18.90 -4.01
CA ASN A 239 4.79 -19.95 -3.25
C ASN A 239 3.89 -19.37 -2.14
N ILE A 240 4.36 -18.36 -1.40
CA ILE A 240 3.54 -17.69 -0.38
C ILE A 240 2.34 -16.97 -1.02
N SER A 241 2.52 -16.37 -2.18
CA SER A 241 1.43 -15.68 -2.91
C SER A 241 0.39 -16.65 -3.44
N GLU A 242 0.79 -17.82 -3.93
CA GLU A 242 -0.12 -18.89 -4.33
C GLU A 242 -0.97 -19.35 -3.14
N ILE A 243 -0.34 -19.65 -1.99
CA ILE A 243 -1.03 -20.01 -0.75
C ILE A 243 -2.03 -18.92 -0.32
N ALA A 244 -1.65 -17.63 -0.43
CA ALA A 244 -2.53 -16.52 -0.10
C ALA A 244 -3.72 -16.40 -1.08
N SER A 245 -3.48 -16.62 -2.37
CA SER A 245 -4.52 -16.54 -3.41
C SER A 245 -5.57 -17.65 -3.31
N GLU A 246 -5.17 -18.83 -2.84
CA GLU A 246 -6.06 -19.98 -2.65
C GLU A 246 -6.77 -19.98 -1.29
N ALA A 247 -6.36 -19.11 -0.36
CA ALA A 247 -6.90 -19.08 0.98
C ALA A 247 -8.32 -18.52 1.02
N LEU A 248 -9.23 -19.25 1.66
CA LEU A 248 -10.60 -18.80 1.86
C LEU A 248 -10.64 -17.58 2.80
N LEU A 249 -11.26 -16.49 2.32
CA LEU A 249 -11.55 -15.28 3.10
C LEU A 249 -12.63 -15.56 4.15
N LYS A 250 -12.20 -16.11 5.28
CA LYS A 250 -13.06 -16.39 6.44
C LYS A 250 -12.39 -15.88 7.70
N SER A 251 -13.15 -15.13 8.50
CA SER A 251 -12.71 -14.62 9.80
C SER A 251 -13.20 -15.53 10.91
N GLU A 252 -12.27 -15.90 11.80
CA GLU A 252 -12.58 -16.68 12.99
C GLU A 252 -11.96 -16.01 14.22
N ILE A 253 -12.72 -15.90 15.31
CA ILE A 253 -12.20 -15.41 16.59
C ILE A 253 -11.87 -16.62 17.46
N MET A 254 -10.64 -16.68 17.95
CA MET A 254 -10.16 -17.76 18.82
C MET A 254 -9.15 -17.26 19.83
N ASN A 255 -8.85 -18.07 20.84
CA ASN A 255 -7.74 -17.80 21.75
C ASN A 255 -6.41 -18.11 21.04
N LEU A 256 -5.37 -17.37 21.40
CA LEU A 256 -4.04 -17.54 20.83
C LEU A 256 -3.45 -18.94 21.11
N SER A 257 -3.78 -19.55 22.24
CA SER A 257 -3.46 -20.94 22.56
C SER A 257 -4.07 -21.92 21.55
N SER A 258 -5.35 -21.75 21.21
CA SER A 258 -6.04 -22.55 20.20
C SER A 258 -5.40 -22.37 18.81
N LEU A 259 -5.01 -21.15 18.44
CA LEU A 259 -4.28 -20.92 17.20
C LEU A 259 -2.94 -21.67 17.19
N ASN A 260 -2.17 -21.59 18.27
CA ASN A 260 -0.89 -22.31 18.40
C ASN A 260 -1.06 -23.83 18.26
N GLU A 261 -2.13 -24.40 18.85
CA GLU A 261 -2.46 -25.81 18.71
C GLU A 261 -2.79 -26.18 17.26
N ILE A 262 -3.58 -25.36 16.56
CA ILE A 262 -3.94 -25.57 15.16
C ILE A 262 -2.71 -25.52 14.24
N LEU A 263 -1.77 -24.62 14.50
CA LEU A 263 -0.55 -24.45 13.70
C LEU A 263 0.55 -25.45 14.06
N THR A 264 0.42 -26.16 15.17
CA THR A 264 1.40 -27.18 15.61
C THR A 264 0.97 -28.56 15.12
N GLU A 265 1.59 -29.06 14.06
CA GLU A 265 1.44 -30.47 13.65
C GLU A 265 2.70 -31.30 13.90
N LYS A 266 2.49 -32.51 14.46
CA LYS A 266 3.35 -33.71 14.60
C LYS A 266 4.82 -33.51 15.07
N LYS A 267 5.60 -32.61 14.46
CA LYS A 267 7.02 -32.34 14.75
C LYS A 267 7.40 -30.85 14.79
N ASN A 268 6.57 -29.93 14.28
CA ASN A 268 6.89 -28.50 14.23
C ASN A 268 6.07 -27.74 15.26
N LYS A 269 6.69 -27.38 16.39
CA LYS A 269 6.08 -26.50 17.41
C LYS A 269 6.07 -25.07 16.88
N PHE A 270 4.96 -24.65 16.29
CA PHE A 270 4.77 -23.28 15.84
C PHE A 270 3.97 -22.49 16.88
N ARG A 271 4.59 -21.44 17.44
CA ARG A 271 3.99 -20.63 18.50
C ARG A 271 3.90 -19.18 18.04
N MET A 272 2.72 -18.82 17.53
CA MET A 272 2.42 -17.46 17.07
C MET A 272 2.56 -16.43 18.20
N GLU A 273 2.21 -16.82 19.43
CA GLU A 273 2.42 -16.00 20.63
C GLU A 273 3.87 -15.53 20.79
N GLU A 274 4.85 -16.43 20.62
CA GLU A 274 6.27 -16.08 20.79
C GLU A 274 6.75 -15.11 19.70
N ILE A 275 6.16 -15.21 18.50
CA ILE A 275 6.48 -14.35 17.35
C ILE A 275 5.88 -12.95 17.56
N LEU A 276 4.58 -12.88 17.89
CA LEU A 276 3.90 -11.60 18.14
C LEU A 276 4.50 -10.88 19.35
N GLN A 277 4.94 -11.61 20.38
CA GLN A 277 5.44 -11.01 21.62
C GLN A 277 6.65 -10.10 21.38
N LYS A 278 7.44 -10.33 20.32
CA LYS A 278 8.55 -9.44 19.93
C LYS A 278 8.05 -8.03 19.64
N ASP A 279 6.93 -7.89 18.94
CA ASP A 279 6.40 -6.58 18.57
C ASP A 279 5.67 -5.91 19.75
N PHE A 280 4.95 -6.66 20.59
CA PHE A 280 4.28 -6.15 21.79
C PHE A 280 5.24 -5.67 22.89
N ARG A 281 6.46 -6.23 22.94
CA ARG A 281 7.51 -5.75 23.85
C ARG A 281 7.90 -4.29 23.61
N PHE A 282 7.83 -3.80 22.37
CA PHE A 282 8.16 -2.40 22.06
C PHE A 282 7.22 -1.39 22.72
N VAL A 283 5.99 -1.80 23.03
CA VAL A 283 4.97 -0.96 23.69
C VAL A 283 4.74 -1.34 25.15
N ASN A 284 5.66 -2.11 25.75
CA ASN A 284 5.54 -2.64 27.12
C ASN A 284 4.25 -3.42 27.38
N ALA A 285 3.75 -4.14 26.36
CA ALA A 285 2.59 -5.01 26.47
C ALA A 285 3.02 -6.49 26.48
N SER A 286 2.28 -7.31 27.22
CA SER A 286 2.41 -8.76 27.21
C SER A 286 1.19 -9.37 26.53
N ILE A 287 1.42 -10.42 25.76
CA ILE A 287 0.37 -11.28 25.23
C ILE A 287 0.50 -12.67 25.83
N THR A 288 -0.63 -13.36 25.95
CA THR A 288 -0.77 -14.68 26.57
C THR A 288 -1.61 -15.59 25.69
N GLY A 289 -1.53 -16.90 25.92
CA GLY A 289 -2.39 -17.87 25.24
C GLY A 289 -3.90 -17.63 25.40
N GLU A 290 -4.34 -16.92 26.43
CA GLU A 290 -5.76 -16.60 26.67
C GLU A 290 -6.26 -15.39 25.86
N ASP A 291 -5.35 -14.61 25.26
CA ASP A 291 -5.73 -13.45 24.47
C ASP A 291 -6.48 -13.86 23.20
N LYS A 292 -7.55 -13.13 22.91
CA LYS A 292 -8.37 -13.36 21.72
C LYS A 292 -7.71 -12.72 20.51
N VAL A 293 -7.67 -13.47 19.42
CA VAL A 293 -7.24 -13.02 18.11
C VAL A 293 -8.33 -13.27 17.09
N GLN A 294 -8.50 -12.34 16.17
CA GLN A 294 -9.29 -12.55 14.96
C GLN A 294 -8.35 -12.97 13.84
N VAL A 295 -8.50 -14.19 13.35
CA VAL A 295 -7.70 -14.72 12.24
C VAL A 295 -8.53 -14.66 10.97
N ASN A 296 -8.11 -13.78 10.07
CA ASN A 296 -8.63 -13.74 8.70
C ASN A 296 -7.83 -14.75 7.87
N SER A 297 -8.53 -15.68 7.23
CA SER A 297 -7.95 -16.72 6.37
C SER A 297 -7.07 -17.72 7.12
N LEU A 298 -7.61 -18.44 8.11
CA LEU A 298 -6.86 -19.48 8.86
C LEU A 298 -6.15 -20.51 7.96
N GLN A 299 -6.70 -20.79 6.77
CA GLN A 299 -6.08 -21.68 5.78
C GLN A 299 -4.71 -21.18 5.31
N TYR A 300 -4.53 -19.86 5.12
CA TYR A 300 -3.25 -19.26 4.77
C TYR A 300 -2.18 -19.61 5.80
N TYR A 301 -2.50 -19.40 7.08
CA TYR A 301 -1.58 -19.69 8.18
C TYR A 301 -1.16 -21.16 8.24
N LYS A 302 -2.09 -22.07 7.95
CA LYS A 302 -1.77 -23.50 7.83
C LYS A 302 -0.84 -23.76 6.64
N GLY A 303 -1.17 -23.25 5.46
CA GLY A 303 -0.38 -23.47 4.24
C GLY A 303 1.04 -22.90 4.31
N VAL A 304 1.26 -21.82 5.05
CA VAL A 304 2.61 -21.25 5.25
C VAL A 304 3.42 -22.03 6.28
N VAL A 305 2.77 -22.60 7.31
CA VAL A 305 3.47 -23.22 8.46
C VAL A 305 3.72 -24.73 8.26
N GLN A 306 2.80 -25.42 7.58
CA GLN A 306 2.74 -26.88 7.44
C GLN A 306 3.33 -27.34 6.11
#